data_AF-A0A3D0JM52-F1
#
_entry.id   AF-A0A3D0JM52-F1
#
_cell.length_a   1.000
_cell.length_b   1.000
_cell.length_c   1.000
_cell.angle_alpha   90.00
_cell.angle_beta   90.00
_cell.angle_gamma   90.00
#
_symmetry.space_group_name_H-M   'P 1'
#
loop_
_entity.id
_entity.type
_entity.pdbx_description
1 polymer ?
#
loop_
_entity_poly.entity_id
_entity_poly.type
_entity_poly.pdbx_seq_one_letter_code
_entity_poly.pdbx_strand_id
1 'polypeptide(L)'
;MRKDIALSHTDFDTKLAAFNKSYRFITKKIFGSHYNELLACDDGSGKLRFSIKYEELNTGDGAPRAAAMAFDMAYVDFGNKRSSRFISFTVQDYLESADEEKLKALFMIANSRKIQTVVSILSDKLYGLSKIFLKENVVLTLSADDKFFKIK
;
A
#
# COMPACT_ATOMS: atom_id res chain seq x y z
N MET A 1 -10.97 23.01 -22.82
CA MET A 1 -10.07 23.90 -22.06
C MET A 1 -9.11 23.05 -21.24
N ARG A 2 -7.96 22.67 -21.81
CA ARG A 2 -6.87 22.03 -21.05
C ARG A 2 -6.27 23.12 -20.17
N LYS A 3 -6.50 23.07 -18.86
CA LYS A 3 -5.72 23.88 -17.93
C LYS A 3 -4.33 23.28 -17.93
N ASP A 4 -3.40 23.96 -18.60
CA ASP A 4 -1.99 23.72 -18.42
C ASP A 4 -1.70 23.97 -16.94
N ILE A 5 -1.58 22.87 -16.18
CA ILE A 5 -1.17 22.92 -14.80
C ILE A 5 0.31 23.27 -14.86
N ALA A 6 0.62 24.57 -14.81
CA ALA A 6 1.91 25.03 -14.36
C ALA A 6 2.06 24.56 -12.90
N LEU A 7 2.45 23.29 -12.73
CA LEU A 7 2.90 22.74 -11.46
C LEU A 7 4.12 23.57 -11.09
N SER A 8 3.95 24.53 -10.18
CA SER A 8 5.08 25.07 -9.46
C SER A 8 5.84 23.88 -8.87
N HIS A 9 7.11 23.72 -9.24
CA HIS A 9 7.98 22.63 -8.76
C HIS A 9 7.89 22.50 -7.24
N THR A 10 7.72 23.61 -6.51
CA THR A 10 7.59 23.67 -5.06
C THR A 10 6.35 22.94 -4.50
N ASP A 11 5.20 22.98 -5.18
CA ASP A 11 3.99 22.28 -4.73
C ASP A 11 4.09 20.76 -4.95
N PHE A 12 4.70 20.36 -6.07
CA PHE A 12 5.00 18.97 -6.35
C PHE A 12 5.95 18.37 -5.30
N ASP A 13 7.07 19.04 -5.02
CA ASP A 13 8.06 18.57 -4.04
C ASP A 13 7.47 18.46 -2.63
N THR A 14 6.62 19.42 -2.24
CA THR A 14 5.91 19.40 -0.96
C THR A 14 4.94 18.22 -0.86
N LYS A 15 4.24 17.89 -1.97
CA LYS A 15 3.37 16.73 -2.04
C LYS A 15 4.16 15.42 -2.00
N LEU A 16 5.26 15.33 -2.76
CA LEU A 16 6.13 14.17 -2.78
C LEU A 16 6.75 13.89 -1.41
N ALA A 17 7.27 14.92 -0.72
CA ALA A 17 7.81 14.79 0.62
C ALA A 17 6.76 14.28 1.63
N ALA A 18 5.52 14.76 1.52
CA ALA A 18 4.44 14.32 2.40
C ALA A 18 3.97 12.89 2.10
N PHE A 19 3.96 12.46 0.83
CA PHE A 19 3.75 11.07 0.46
C PHE A 19 4.87 10.19 1.02
N ASN A 20 6.13 10.58 0.82
CA ASN A 20 7.29 9.84 1.30
C ASN A 20 7.32 9.71 2.82
N LYS A 21 6.75 10.66 3.59
CA LYS A 21 6.59 10.49 5.05
C LYS A 21 5.75 9.25 5.39
N SER A 22 4.68 9.00 4.65
CA SER A 22 3.84 7.80 4.80
C SER A 22 4.56 6.57 4.26
N TYR A 23 5.12 6.66 3.06
CA TYR A 23 5.74 5.52 2.39
C TYR A 23 6.96 4.97 3.16
N ARG A 24 7.85 5.86 3.63
CA ARG A 24 9.00 5.49 4.46
C ARG A 24 8.57 4.83 5.77
N PHE A 25 7.51 5.35 6.42
CA PHE A 25 6.99 4.76 7.65
C PHE A 25 6.52 3.31 7.44
N ILE A 26 5.72 3.07 6.39
CA ILE A 26 5.15 1.75 6.12
C ILE A 26 6.25 0.77 5.75
N THR A 27 7.11 1.13 4.79
CA THR A 27 8.21 0.29 4.32
C THR A 27 9.25 0.00 5.39
N LYS A 28 9.57 0.96 6.27
CA LYS A 28 10.43 0.72 7.44
C LYS A 28 9.87 -0.34 8.39
N LYS A 29 8.55 -0.42 8.53
CA LYS A 29 7.91 -1.41 9.39
C LYS A 29 7.92 -2.81 8.80
N ILE A 30 7.81 -2.96 7.48
CA ILE A 30 7.78 -4.28 6.82
C ILE A 30 9.17 -4.81 6.44
N PHE A 31 10.15 -3.93 6.22
CA PHE A 31 11.52 -4.32 5.85
C PHE A 31 12.54 -4.18 6.99
N GLY A 32 12.19 -3.46 8.06
CA GLY A 32 12.98 -3.35 9.29
C GLY A 32 14.26 -2.53 9.17
N SER A 33 15.22 -2.96 8.35
CA SER A 33 16.56 -2.37 8.21
C SER A 33 16.57 -1.11 7.34
N HIS A 34 15.74 -1.06 6.31
CA HIS A 34 15.66 0.05 5.35
C HIS A 34 14.21 0.51 5.15
N TYR A 35 14.03 1.51 4.30
CA TYR A 35 12.73 2.01 3.86
C TYR A 35 12.83 2.35 2.38
N ASN A 36 11.71 2.40 1.68
CA ASN A 36 11.67 2.88 0.32
C ASN A 36 11.30 4.35 0.26
N GLU A 37 11.68 5.01 -0.82
CA GLU A 37 11.34 6.40 -1.07
C GLU A 37 11.09 6.63 -2.56
N LEU A 38 9.98 7.29 -2.91
CA LEU A 38 9.71 7.70 -4.28
C LEU A 38 10.53 8.93 -4.61
N LEU A 39 11.37 8.83 -5.64
CA LEU A 39 12.13 9.94 -6.19
C LEU A 39 11.46 10.39 -7.50
N ALA A 40 11.54 11.69 -7.77
CA ALA A 40 11.18 12.28 -9.04
C ALA A 40 12.28 13.24 -9.44
N CYS A 41 12.97 12.92 -10.54
CA CYS A 41 14.08 13.71 -11.05
C CYS A 41 13.74 14.24 -12.44
N ASP A 42 14.03 15.51 -12.71
CA ASP A 42 14.03 16.02 -14.08
C ASP A 42 15.20 15.38 -14.84
N ASP A 43 14.92 14.77 -15.99
CA ASP A 43 15.94 14.13 -16.81
C ASP A 43 16.60 15.06 -17.84
N GLY A 44 16.34 16.37 -17.72
CA GLY A 44 16.84 17.40 -18.62
C GLY A 44 16.04 17.55 -19.91
N SER A 45 15.04 16.67 -20.14
CA SER A 45 14.10 16.78 -21.26
C SER A 45 12.80 17.52 -20.91
N GLY A 46 12.70 18.05 -19.69
CA GLY A 46 11.46 18.59 -19.14
C GLY A 46 10.45 17.50 -18.75
N LYS A 47 10.91 16.24 -18.60
CA LYS A 47 10.11 15.11 -18.14
C LYS A 47 10.61 14.66 -16.76
N LEU A 48 9.67 14.30 -15.90
CA LEU A 48 9.99 13.67 -14.63
C LEU A 48 10.21 12.18 -14.81
N ARG A 49 11.35 11.68 -14.33
CA ARG A 49 11.66 10.28 -14.18
C ARG A 49 11.42 9.87 -12.73
N PHE A 50 10.61 8.83 -12.54
CA PHE A 50 10.32 8.27 -11.22
C PHE A 50 11.17 7.04 -10.95
N SER A 51 11.62 6.89 -9.72
CA SER A 51 12.31 5.69 -9.24
C SER A 51 12.03 5.47 -7.75
N ILE A 52 12.22 4.25 -7.28
CA ILE A 52 12.12 3.92 -5.86
C ILE A 52 13.53 3.71 -5.32
N LYS A 53 13.94 4.57 -4.38
CA LYS A 53 15.20 4.43 -3.68
C LYS A 53 15.12 3.23 -2.73
N TYR A 54 16.20 2.44 -2.67
CA TYR A 54 16.35 1.26 -1.82
C TYR A 54 15.45 0.08 -2.19
N GLU A 55 14.82 0.11 -3.36
CA GLU A 55 14.01 -1.01 -3.83
C GLU A 55 14.84 -2.29 -3.99
N GLU A 56 16.12 -2.16 -4.34
CA GLU A 56 17.08 -3.25 -4.47
C GLU A 56 17.37 -4.00 -3.16
N LEU A 57 17.04 -3.38 -2.01
CA LEU A 57 17.19 -3.98 -0.69
C LEU A 57 15.96 -4.81 -0.29
N ASN A 58 14.86 -4.74 -1.04
CA ASN A 58 13.66 -5.53 -0.81
C ASN A 58 13.93 -6.98 -1.22
N THR A 59 14.33 -7.82 -0.26
CA THR A 59 14.69 -9.22 -0.51
C THR A 59 13.55 -10.19 -0.26
N GLY A 60 13.52 -11.27 -1.04
CA GLY A 60 12.54 -12.37 -0.96
C GLY A 60 11.42 -12.28 -2.00
N ASP A 61 10.90 -13.42 -2.41
CA ASP A 61 9.95 -13.55 -3.54
C ASP A 61 8.62 -12.80 -3.32
N GLY A 62 8.25 -12.59 -2.05
CA GLY A 62 7.07 -11.81 -1.65
C GLY A 62 7.29 -10.31 -1.50
N ALA A 63 8.55 -9.85 -1.50
CA ALA A 63 8.88 -8.46 -1.21
C ALA A 63 8.32 -7.45 -2.22
N PRO A 64 8.34 -7.72 -3.55
CA PRO A 64 7.72 -6.82 -4.52
C PRO A 64 6.21 -6.61 -4.28
N ARG A 65 5.48 -7.67 -3.89
CA ARG A 65 4.05 -7.59 -3.60
C ARG A 65 3.76 -6.78 -2.33
N ALA A 66 4.53 -7.02 -1.26
CA ALA A 66 4.44 -6.24 -0.04
C ALA A 66 4.81 -4.75 -0.27
N ALA A 67 5.83 -4.49 -1.10
CA ALA A 67 6.24 -3.14 -1.48
C ALA A 67 5.16 -2.40 -2.28
N ALA A 68 4.51 -3.08 -3.23
CA ALA A 68 3.41 -2.52 -4.02
C ALA A 68 2.21 -2.16 -3.11
N MET A 69 1.78 -3.10 -2.25
CA MET A 69 0.71 -2.83 -1.28
C MET A 69 1.07 -1.66 -0.34
N ALA A 70 2.32 -1.59 0.13
CA ALA A 70 2.79 -0.48 0.96
C ALA A 70 2.75 0.88 0.24
N PHE A 71 3.02 0.90 -1.07
CA PHE A 71 2.93 2.09 -1.91
C PHE A 71 1.48 2.59 -2.01
N ASP A 72 0.54 1.69 -2.31
CA ASP A 72 -0.89 2.03 -2.40
C ASP A 72 -1.44 2.51 -1.06
N MET A 73 -1.08 1.82 0.02
CA MET A 73 -1.44 2.24 1.38
C MET A 73 -0.87 3.63 1.73
N ALA A 74 0.36 3.93 1.31
CA ALA A 74 0.97 5.24 1.53
C ALA A 74 0.22 6.34 0.77
N TYR A 75 -0.27 6.05 -0.44
CA TYR A 75 -1.08 6.97 -1.23
C TYR A 75 -2.41 7.28 -0.55
N VAL A 76 -3.10 6.26 -0.04
CA VAL A 76 -4.34 6.42 0.72
C VAL A 76 -4.10 7.26 1.99
N ASP A 77 -3.07 6.94 2.78
CA ASP A 77 -2.71 7.69 3.99
C ASP A 77 -2.35 9.16 3.66
N PHE A 78 -1.65 9.39 2.55
CA PHE A 78 -1.35 10.72 2.04
C PHE A 78 -2.62 11.51 1.68
N GLY A 79 -3.57 10.87 0.99
CA GLY A 79 -4.85 11.48 0.61
C GLY A 79 -5.71 11.82 1.84
N ASN A 80 -5.79 10.90 2.80
CA ASN A 80 -6.55 11.08 4.04
C ASN A 80 -6.03 12.29 4.85
N LYS A 81 -4.70 12.44 4.97
CA LYS A 81 -4.08 13.57 5.70
C LYS A 81 -4.32 14.94 5.06
N ARG A 82 -4.64 14.98 3.76
CA ARG A 82 -4.92 16.22 3.03
C ARG A 82 -6.41 16.53 2.93
N SER A 83 -7.26 15.77 3.62
CA SER A 83 -8.72 15.90 3.53
C SER A 83 -9.20 15.92 2.08
N SER A 84 -8.57 15.09 1.24
CA SER A 84 -8.98 14.91 -0.15
C SER A 84 -10.45 14.52 -0.19
N ARG A 85 -11.24 15.16 -1.08
CA ARG A 85 -12.65 14.78 -1.31
C ARG A 85 -12.78 13.52 -2.17
N PHE A 86 -11.67 12.96 -2.62
CA PHE A 86 -11.66 11.72 -3.39
C PHE A 86 -11.66 10.51 -2.46
N ILE A 87 -12.44 9.51 -2.84
CA ILE A 87 -12.46 8.20 -2.18
C ILE A 87 -11.06 7.60 -2.30
N SER A 88 -10.42 7.33 -1.16
CA SER A 88 -9.08 6.76 -1.08
C SER A 88 -9.14 5.44 -0.32
N PHE A 89 -9.39 4.35 -1.03
CA PHE A 89 -9.10 3.00 -0.56
C PHE A 89 -8.21 2.30 -1.57
N THR A 90 -7.58 1.20 -1.13
CA THR A 90 -6.84 0.31 -2.03
C THR A 90 -7.44 -1.09 -2.01
N VAL A 91 -7.35 -1.79 -3.14
CA VAL A 91 -7.77 -3.19 -3.29
C VAL A 91 -6.55 -4.01 -3.62
N GLN A 92 -6.36 -5.11 -2.90
CA GLN A 92 -5.21 -5.99 -3.05
C GLN A 92 -5.69 -7.42 -3.27
N ASP A 93 -5.03 -8.09 -4.22
CA ASP A 93 -5.23 -9.49 -4.58
C ASP A 93 -3.85 -10.09 -4.91
N TYR A 94 -3.78 -11.40 -5.10
CA TYR A 94 -2.55 -12.13 -5.42
C TYR A 94 -1.41 -11.91 -4.39
N LEU A 95 -1.75 -12.01 -3.11
CA LEU A 95 -0.81 -11.84 -1.99
C LEU A 95 -0.19 -13.17 -1.50
N GLU A 96 -0.36 -14.27 -2.24
CA GLU A 96 0.09 -15.60 -1.82
C GLU A 96 1.61 -15.71 -1.72
N SER A 97 2.34 -14.96 -2.56
CA SER A 97 3.81 -14.93 -2.48
C SER A 97 4.31 -14.06 -1.33
N ALA A 98 3.47 -13.18 -0.78
CA ALA A 98 3.87 -12.30 0.31
C ALA A 98 4.05 -13.09 1.62
N ASP A 99 5.04 -12.62 2.39
CA ASP A 99 5.39 -13.12 3.71
C ASP A 99 4.31 -12.74 4.74
N GLU A 100 3.87 -13.71 5.54
CA GLU A 100 2.82 -13.54 6.55
C GLU A 100 3.16 -12.45 7.58
N GLU A 101 4.43 -12.32 7.98
CA GLU A 101 4.85 -11.29 8.92
C GLU A 101 4.69 -9.89 8.32
N LYS A 102 5.03 -9.74 7.03
CA LYS A 102 4.88 -8.47 6.30
C LYS A 102 3.41 -8.13 6.10
N LEU A 103 2.58 -9.11 5.72
CA LEU A 103 1.13 -8.93 5.59
C LEU A 103 0.49 -8.53 6.91
N LYS A 104 0.83 -9.22 8.00
CA LYS A 104 0.35 -8.88 9.35
C LYS A 104 0.73 -7.46 9.72
N ALA A 105 1.98 -7.03 9.46
CA ALA A 105 2.41 -5.67 9.71
C ALA A 105 1.60 -4.65 8.87
N LEU A 106 1.35 -4.93 7.59
CA LEU A 106 0.53 -4.08 6.71
C LEU A 106 -0.91 -3.98 7.23
N PHE A 107 -1.53 -5.08 7.63
CA PHE A 107 -2.88 -5.07 8.19
C PHE A 107 -2.97 -4.26 9.50
N MET A 108 -1.97 -4.37 10.39
CA MET A 108 -1.93 -3.56 11.62
C MET A 108 -1.75 -2.08 11.32
N ILE A 109 -0.92 -1.75 10.33
CA ILE A 109 -0.74 -0.37 9.86
C ILE A 109 -2.04 0.17 9.27
N ALA A 110 -2.75 -0.63 8.47
CA ALA A 110 -4.01 -0.24 7.87
C ALA A 110 -5.03 0.19 8.94
N ASN A 111 -5.23 -0.66 9.94
CA ASN A 111 -6.17 -0.37 11.03
C ASN A 111 -5.74 0.81 11.91
N SER A 112 -4.46 0.86 12.31
CA SER A 112 -3.97 1.93 13.19
C SER A 112 -3.99 3.32 12.55
N ARG A 113 -3.82 3.39 11.22
CA ARG A 113 -3.79 4.65 10.47
C ARG A 113 -5.09 4.96 9.73
N LYS A 114 -6.12 4.13 9.87
CA LYS A 114 -7.40 4.25 9.16
C LYS A 114 -7.20 4.30 7.63
N ILE A 115 -6.32 3.46 7.12
CA ILE A 115 -6.07 3.27 5.69
C ILE A 115 -7.02 2.15 5.25
N GLN A 116 -8.03 2.49 4.44
CA GLN A 116 -8.97 1.49 3.97
C GLN A 116 -8.30 0.61 2.91
N THR A 117 -8.12 -0.66 3.24
CA THR A 117 -7.49 -1.66 2.39
C THR A 117 -8.39 -2.88 2.30
N VAL A 118 -8.94 -3.14 1.11
CA VAL A 118 -9.75 -4.32 0.82
C VAL A 118 -8.83 -5.40 0.27
N VAL A 119 -8.87 -6.59 0.86
CA VAL A 119 -7.92 -7.66 0.53
C VAL A 119 -8.66 -8.95 0.24
N SER A 120 -8.36 -9.55 -0.91
CA SER A 120 -8.68 -10.95 -1.23
C SER A 120 -7.45 -11.79 -0.91
N ILE A 121 -7.60 -12.78 -0.02
CA ILE A 121 -6.47 -13.63 0.38
C ILE A 121 -6.95 -14.99 0.89
N LEU A 122 -6.12 -16.01 0.70
CA LEU A 122 -6.31 -17.34 1.26
C LEU A 122 -6.22 -17.29 2.80
N SER A 123 -7.06 -18.12 3.45
CA SER A 123 -7.18 -18.14 4.91
C SER A 123 -5.92 -18.60 5.64
N ASP A 124 -5.04 -19.34 4.97
CA ASP A 124 -3.75 -19.76 5.52
C ASP A 124 -2.82 -18.57 5.77
N LYS A 125 -2.81 -17.56 4.91
CA LYS A 125 -2.03 -16.33 5.13
C LYS A 125 -2.50 -15.47 6.30
N LEU A 126 -3.61 -15.83 6.92
CA LEU A 126 -4.16 -15.15 8.09
C LEU A 126 -3.71 -15.82 9.40
N TYR A 127 -2.90 -16.88 9.35
CA TYR A 127 -2.31 -17.48 10.53
C TYR A 127 -1.50 -16.44 11.32
N GLY A 128 -1.61 -16.47 12.65
CA GLY A 128 -0.95 -15.51 13.54
C GLY A 128 -1.70 -14.18 13.74
N LEU A 129 -2.82 -13.93 13.05
CA LEU A 129 -3.77 -12.87 13.42
C LEU A 129 -4.71 -13.35 14.54
N SER A 130 -5.11 -12.43 15.43
CA SER A 130 -6.00 -12.79 16.54
C SER A 130 -7.42 -13.07 16.03
N LYS A 131 -8.15 -13.95 16.73
CA LYS A 131 -9.57 -14.23 16.40
C LYS A 131 -10.42 -12.96 16.43
N ILE A 132 -10.10 -12.03 17.35
CA ILE A 132 -10.78 -10.72 17.45
C ILE A 132 -10.52 -9.91 16.19
N PHE A 133 -9.26 -9.80 15.76
CA PHE A 133 -8.90 -9.10 14.53
C PHE A 133 -9.66 -9.67 13.33
N LEU A 134 -9.70 -11.00 13.16
CA LEU A 134 -10.39 -11.62 12.05
C LEU A 134 -11.90 -11.32 12.09
N LYS A 135 -12.53 -11.43 13.26
CA LYS A 135 -13.96 -11.14 13.43
C LYS A 135 -14.31 -9.69 13.08
N GLU A 136 -13.42 -8.75 13.36
CA GLU A 136 -13.64 -7.32 13.12
C GLU A 136 -13.37 -6.90 11.66
N ASN A 137 -12.52 -7.63 10.94
CA ASN A 137 -11.99 -7.19 9.64
C ASN A 137 -12.35 -8.10 8.47
N VAL A 138 -12.79 -9.34 8.70
CA VAL A 138 -13.27 -10.24 7.64
C VAL A 138 -14.75 -10.03 7.42
N VAL A 139 -15.10 -9.53 6.23
CA VAL A 139 -16.49 -9.24 5.84
C VAL A 139 -17.14 -10.35 4.99
N LEU A 140 -16.31 -11.18 4.35
CA LEU A 140 -16.75 -12.27 3.48
C LEU A 140 -15.74 -13.41 3.56
N THR A 141 -16.23 -14.62 3.83
CA THR A 141 -15.46 -15.86 3.77
C THR A 141 -16.08 -16.76 2.72
N LEU A 142 -15.26 -17.29 1.81
CA LEU A 142 -15.70 -18.22 0.78
C LEU A 142 -15.12 -19.60 1.05
N SER A 143 -15.86 -20.65 0.72
CA SER A 143 -15.40 -22.04 0.82
C SER A 143 -15.86 -22.85 -0.39
N ALA A 144 -15.41 -24.10 -0.49
CA ALA A 144 -15.88 -25.01 -1.54
C ALA A 144 -17.41 -25.21 -1.50
N ASP A 145 -17.98 -25.22 -0.30
CA ASP A 145 -19.41 -25.42 -0.05
C ASP A 145 -20.21 -24.10 -0.04
N ASP A 146 -19.55 -22.96 0.15
CA ASP A 146 -20.16 -21.62 0.18
C ASP A 146 -19.41 -20.66 -0.75
N LYS A 147 -19.68 -20.81 -2.05
CA LYS A 147 -19.12 -19.97 -3.12
C LYS A 147 -19.93 -18.69 -3.28
N PHE A 148 -19.28 -17.61 -3.73
CA PHE A 148 -19.91 -16.30 -3.91
C PHE A 148 -21.18 -16.33 -4.77
N PHE A 149 -21.13 -17.00 -5.93
CA PHE A 149 -22.27 -17.09 -6.85
C PHE A 149 -23.24 -18.24 -6.52
N LYS A 150 -22.99 -19.04 -5.48
CA LYS A 150 -23.78 -20.21 -5.08
C LYS A 150 -24.12 -21.18 -6.22
N ILE A 151 -23.27 -21.21 -7.25
CA ILE A 151 -23.42 -22.12 -8.39
C ILE A 151 -22.84 -23.46 -7.97
N LYS A 152 -23.66 -24.52 -8.10
CA LYS A 152 -23.27 -25.90 -7.82
C LYS A 152 -22.20 -26.34 -8.82
#